data_AF-A0A820KQD2-F1
#
_entry.id   AF-A0A820KQD2-F1
#
_cell.length_a   1.000
_cell.length_b   1.000
_cell.length_c   1.000
_cell.angle_alpha   90.00
_cell.angle_beta   90.00
_cell.angle_gamma   90.00
#
_symmetry.space_group_name_H-M   'P 1'
#
loop_
_entity.id
_entity.type
_entity.pdbx_description
1 polymer ?
#
loop_
_entity_poly.entity_id
_entity_poly.type
_entity_poly.pdbx_seq_one_letter_code
_entity_poly.pdbx_strand_id
1 'polypeptide(L)'
;LEIVSPLPDHDYYRFCKADLSFGQQYAFSRVYLNIPNRQDLIIFTEKFQGYVFVDKNGNEYPCTVEYAPNQSYPKSEQQSRKDPKLNSIEQDPEYQTFLANINAPLSASEALPNAETILEEIEKKQRDLQESKNKPGVTTTPLLEFLRRKREEKKQVWKSKNYSFK
;
A
#
# COMPACT_ATOMS: atom_id res chain seq x y z
N LEU A 1 33.51 5.68 11.26
CA LEU A 1 34.15 4.37 11.01
C LEU A 1 35.60 4.49 10.53
N GLU A 2 36.12 5.70 10.30
CA GLU A 2 37.49 5.93 9.81
C GLU A 2 38.58 5.32 10.72
N ILE A 3 38.36 5.35 12.04
CA ILE A 3 39.25 4.75 13.06
C ILE A 3 39.41 3.23 12.89
N VAL A 4 38.42 2.57 12.27
CA VAL A 4 38.38 1.11 12.09
C VAL A 4 38.77 0.70 10.67
N SER A 5 39.20 1.66 9.84
CA SER A 5 39.53 1.43 8.43
C SER A 5 40.94 0.83 8.26
N PRO A 6 41.15 -0.13 7.32
CA PRO A 6 40.12 -0.77 6.51
C PRO A 6 39.38 -1.86 7.30
N LEU A 7 38.05 -1.88 7.18
CA LEU A 7 37.25 -3.00 7.64
C LEU A 7 37.42 -4.18 6.69
N PRO A 8 37.37 -5.43 7.21
CA PRO A 8 37.29 -6.61 6.36
C PRO A 8 36.02 -6.57 5.50
N ASP A 9 36.00 -7.40 4.45
CA ASP A 9 34.82 -7.56 3.60
C ASP A 9 33.60 -7.97 4.45
N HIS A 10 32.47 -7.28 4.27
CA HIS A 10 31.28 -7.46 5.10
C HIS A 10 29.99 -7.21 4.33
N ASP A 11 29.02 -8.10 4.48
CA ASP A 11 27.73 -8.02 3.77
C ASP A 11 26.72 -7.10 4.46
N TYR A 12 26.91 -6.89 5.76
CA TYR A 12 25.99 -6.14 6.60
C TYR A 12 26.72 -5.43 7.73
N TYR A 13 26.33 -4.19 8.01
CA TYR A 13 26.71 -3.50 9.23
C TYR A 13 25.54 -2.70 9.81
N ARG A 14 25.50 -2.58 11.13
CA ARG A 14 24.57 -1.71 11.84
C ARG A 14 25.23 -1.07 13.03
N PHE A 15 25.24 0.26 13.05
CA PHE A 15 25.71 1.04 14.19
C PHE A 15 24.55 1.38 15.15
N CYS A 16 24.73 1.08 16.42
CA CYS A 16 23.82 1.45 17.50
C CYS A 16 24.51 2.49 18.39
N LYS A 17 23.96 3.70 18.42
CA LYS A 17 24.39 4.75 19.36
C LYS A 17 24.15 4.29 20.80
N ALA A 18 24.93 4.83 21.71
CA ALA A 18 24.67 4.72 23.14
C ALA A 18 23.25 5.20 23.46
N ASP A 19 22.49 4.36 24.15
CA ASP A 19 21.15 4.70 24.62
C ASP A 19 21.26 5.12 26.09
N LEU A 20 21.05 6.42 26.33
CA LEU A 20 21.16 7.04 27.65
C LEU A 20 20.01 6.65 28.59
N SER A 21 18.94 6.03 28.09
CA SER A 21 17.82 5.57 28.91
C SER A 21 18.22 4.46 29.89
N PHE A 22 19.28 3.71 29.60
CA PHE A 22 19.86 2.70 30.49
C PHE A 22 20.72 3.30 31.62
N GLY A 23 20.85 4.62 31.68
CA GLY A 23 21.74 5.32 32.62
C GLY A 23 23.14 5.54 32.04
N GLN A 24 23.77 6.65 32.42
CA GLN A 24 25.07 7.09 31.84
C GLN A 24 26.18 6.04 31.96
N GLN A 25 26.16 5.22 33.02
CA GLN A 25 27.17 4.17 33.24
C GLN A 25 27.00 2.91 32.38
N TYR A 26 25.82 2.71 31.78
CA TYR A 26 25.52 1.54 30.94
C TYR A 26 25.26 1.90 29.46
N ALA A 27 25.36 3.17 29.12
CA ALA A 27 25.10 3.70 27.80
C ALA A 27 26.33 3.51 26.87
N PHE A 28 26.46 2.32 26.29
CA PHE A 28 27.53 1.99 25.35
C PHE A 28 27.04 1.98 23.90
N SER A 29 27.89 2.47 22.99
CA SER A 29 27.67 2.28 21.55
C SER A 29 28.09 0.88 21.14
N ARG A 30 27.41 0.29 20.15
CA ARG A 30 27.67 -1.08 19.69
C ARG A 30 27.53 -1.15 18.17
N VAL A 31 28.23 -2.10 17.55
CA VAL A 31 28.14 -2.33 16.11
C VAL A 31 27.93 -3.81 15.85
N TYR A 32 27.00 -4.12 14.96
CA TYR A 32 26.83 -5.46 14.41
C TYR A 32 27.46 -5.50 13.04
N LEU A 33 28.30 -6.50 12.79
CA LEU A 33 29.00 -6.74 11.53
C LEU A 33 28.75 -8.17 11.10
N ASN A 34 28.47 -8.38 9.82
CA ASN A 34 28.46 -9.72 9.22
C ASN A 34 29.66 -9.86 8.29
N ILE A 35 30.66 -10.63 8.73
CA ILE A 35 31.86 -10.93 7.95
C ILE A 35 31.68 -12.34 7.38
N PRO A 36 31.51 -12.50 6.05
CA PRO A 36 31.26 -13.81 5.45
C PRO A 36 32.50 -14.72 5.53
N ASN A 37 33.71 -14.16 5.45
CA ASN A 37 34.94 -14.92 5.53
C ASN A 37 35.39 -15.16 6.98
N ARG A 38 35.52 -16.44 7.35
CA ARG A 38 35.94 -16.84 8.72
C ARG A 38 37.38 -16.43 9.06
N GLN A 39 38.29 -16.39 8.08
CA GLN A 39 39.68 -15.98 8.34
C GLN A 39 39.74 -14.50 8.73
N ASP A 40 39.01 -13.66 8.00
CA ASP A 40 38.94 -12.22 8.26
C ASP A 40 38.27 -11.91 9.59
N LEU A 41 37.28 -12.72 10.00
CA LEU A 41 36.67 -12.64 11.32
C LEU A 41 37.70 -12.84 12.44
N ILE A 42 38.56 -13.87 12.33
CA ILE A 42 39.58 -14.16 13.35
C ILE A 42 40.57 -13.00 13.45
N ILE A 43 41.09 -12.53 12.31
CA ILE A 43 42.02 -11.39 12.25
C ILE A 43 41.38 -10.13 12.85
N PHE A 44 40.12 -9.88 12.54
CA PHE A 44 39.36 -8.76 13.09
C PHE A 44 39.23 -8.87 14.61
N THR A 45 38.84 -10.04 15.13
CA THR A 45 38.73 -10.27 16.57
C THR A 45 40.07 -10.07 17.27
N GLU A 46 41.16 -10.65 16.77
CA GLU A 46 42.49 -10.49 17.37
C GLU A 46 42.96 -9.03 17.41
N LYS A 47 42.63 -8.26 16.37
CA LYS A 47 43.03 -6.86 16.26
C LYS A 47 42.24 -5.93 17.18
N PHE A 48 40.94 -6.17 17.33
CA PHE A 48 40.03 -5.23 18.00
C PHE A 48 39.59 -5.67 19.40
N GLN A 49 39.78 -6.93 19.78
CA GLN A 49 39.52 -7.39 21.13
C GLN A 49 40.43 -6.64 22.12
N GLY A 50 39.82 -5.87 23.03
CA GLY A 50 40.54 -5.05 24.01
C GLY A 50 41.08 -3.73 23.47
N TYR A 51 40.81 -3.38 22.21
CA TYR A 51 41.23 -2.09 21.66
C TYR A 51 40.55 -0.93 22.39
N VAL A 52 41.33 0.06 22.86
CA VAL A 52 40.80 1.19 23.63
C VAL A 52 40.46 2.35 22.70
N PHE A 53 39.18 2.71 22.65
CA PHE A 53 38.70 3.91 21.97
C PHE A 53 38.76 5.11 22.91
N VAL A 54 39.33 6.22 22.45
CA VAL A 54 39.41 7.47 23.22
C VAL A 54 38.43 8.47 22.64
N ASP A 55 37.57 9.07 23.48
CA ASP A 55 36.68 10.14 23.05
C ASP A 55 37.41 11.51 22.94
N LYS A 56 36.68 12.55 22.51
CA LYS A 56 37.24 13.91 22.42
C LYS A 56 37.64 14.51 23.77
N ASN A 57 37.12 13.96 24.87
CA ASN A 57 37.37 14.40 26.23
C ASN A 57 38.49 13.61 26.91
N GLY A 58 39.08 12.61 26.23
CA GLY A 58 40.12 11.74 26.78
C GLY A 58 39.59 10.53 27.55
N ASN A 59 38.28 10.25 27.53
CA ASN A 59 37.72 9.06 28.17
C ASN A 59 38.05 7.82 27.34
N GLU A 60 38.50 6.77 28.03
CA GLU A 60 38.90 5.50 27.46
C GLU A 60 37.76 4.48 27.51
N TYR A 61 37.52 3.80 26.40
CA TYR A 61 36.49 2.78 26.25
C TYR A 61 37.07 1.52 25.61
N PRO A 62 37.37 0.46 26.38
CA PRO A 62 37.84 -0.79 25.83
C PRO A 62 36.75 -1.47 24.99
N CYS A 63 37.14 -2.00 23.85
CA CYS A 63 36.26 -2.72 22.93
C CYS A 63 36.21 -4.21 23.25
N THR A 64 35.03 -4.79 23.09
CA THR A 64 34.82 -6.24 23.15
C THR A 64 34.16 -6.70 21.86
N VAL A 65 34.69 -7.77 21.27
CA VAL A 65 34.17 -8.41 20.07
C VAL A 65 33.59 -9.76 20.46
N GLU A 66 32.28 -9.92 20.28
CA GLU A 66 31.55 -11.15 20.61
C GLU A 66 30.57 -11.51 19.49
N TYR A 67 30.16 -12.78 19.47
CA TYR A 67 29.06 -13.21 18.61
C TYR A 67 27.74 -12.57 19.08
N ALA A 68 27.00 -12.01 18.12
CA ALA A 68 25.68 -11.46 18.40
C ALA A 68 24.74 -12.53 19.00
N PRO A 69 23.94 -12.22 20.04
CA PRO A 69 22.97 -13.16 20.57
C PRO A 69 21.95 -13.65 19.52
N ASN A 70 21.60 -12.77 18.58
CA ASN A 70 20.83 -13.12 17.39
C ASN A 70 21.74 -13.03 16.16
N GLN A 71 21.95 -14.17 15.51
CA GLN A 71 22.76 -14.28 14.29
C GLN A 71 21.97 -13.98 13.01
N SER A 72 20.68 -13.69 13.14
CA SER A 72 19.85 -13.27 12.01
C SER A 72 20.15 -11.81 11.68
N TYR A 73 20.42 -11.55 10.40
CA TYR A 73 20.56 -10.20 9.87
C TYR A 73 19.71 -10.05 8.60
N PRO A 74 19.30 -8.82 8.25
CA PRO A 74 18.68 -8.56 6.97
C PRO A 74 19.63 -8.97 5.84
N LYS A 75 19.21 -9.95 5.05
CA LYS A 75 19.96 -10.34 3.84
C LYS A 75 19.97 -9.16 2.88
N SER A 76 21.10 -8.93 2.23
CA SER A 76 21.18 -7.90 1.20
C SER A 76 20.15 -8.15 0.10
N GLU A 77 19.75 -7.12 -0.63
CA GLU A 77 18.77 -7.25 -1.71
C GLU A 77 19.22 -8.26 -2.78
N GLN A 78 20.54 -8.42 -2.96
CA GLN A 78 21.16 -9.42 -3.82
C GLN A 78 20.99 -10.87 -3.29
N GLN A 79 20.96 -11.05 -1.97
CA GLN A 79 20.76 -12.34 -1.30
C GLN A 79 19.28 -12.65 -1.01
N SER A 80 18.40 -11.66 -1.12
CA SER A 80 16.96 -11.87 -1.01
C SER A 80 16.44 -12.58 -2.26
N ARG A 81 15.57 -13.59 -2.09
CA ARG A 81 14.91 -14.20 -3.25
C ARG A 81 14.00 -13.13 -3.85
N LYS A 82 14.40 -12.61 -5.02
CA LYS A 82 13.59 -11.69 -5.79
C LYS A 82 12.29 -12.41 -6.17
N ASP A 83 11.16 -11.78 -5.90
CA ASP A 83 9.86 -12.24 -6.36
C ASP A 83 9.92 -12.48 -7.89
N PRO A 84 9.51 -13.66 -8.39
CA PRO A 84 9.47 -13.94 -9.82
C PRO A 84 8.67 -12.93 -10.65
N LYS A 85 7.74 -12.21 -10.03
CA LYS A 85 6.89 -11.19 -10.65
C LYS A 85 7.43 -9.76 -10.51
N LEU A 86 8.61 -9.56 -9.91
CA LEU A 86 9.25 -8.24 -9.90
C LEU A 86 9.55 -7.80 -11.34
N ASN A 87 9.24 -6.54 -11.64
CA ASN A 87 9.45 -5.92 -12.95
C ASN A 87 8.71 -6.62 -14.12
N SER A 88 7.64 -7.37 -13.86
CA SER A 88 6.85 -8.03 -14.91
C SER A 88 5.67 -7.20 -15.44
N ILE A 89 5.45 -5.97 -14.95
CA ILE A 89 4.32 -5.13 -15.39
C ILE A 89 4.35 -4.86 -16.90
N GLU A 90 5.54 -4.70 -17.49
CA GLU A 90 5.74 -4.52 -18.93
C GLU A 90 5.30 -5.74 -19.76
N GLN A 91 5.24 -6.92 -19.13
CA GLN A 91 4.81 -8.17 -19.76
C GLN A 91 3.30 -8.42 -19.58
N ASP A 92 2.62 -7.61 -18.78
CA ASP A 92 1.19 -7.77 -18.51
C ASP A 92 0.37 -7.39 -19.76
N PRO A 93 -0.47 -8.31 -20.29
CA PRO A 93 -1.33 -8.03 -21.43
C PRO A 93 -2.23 -6.81 -21.21
N GLU A 94 -2.76 -6.61 -20.00
CA GLU A 94 -3.63 -5.46 -19.71
C GLU A 94 -2.83 -4.15 -19.79
N TYR A 95 -1.62 -4.12 -19.23
CA TYR A 95 -0.74 -2.95 -19.31
C TYR A 95 -0.34 -2.62 -20.75
N GLN A 96 -0.06 -3.64 -21.56
CA GLN A 96 0.25 -3.45 -22.98
C GLN A 96 -0.96 -2.91 -23.77
N THR A 97 -2.17 -3.42 -23.53
CA THR A 97 -3.38 -2.89 -24.17
C THR A 97 -3.67 -1.45 -23.76
N PHE A 98 -3.45 -1.12 -22.48
CA PHE A 98 -3.58 0.24 -21.98
C PHE A 98 -2.60 1.20 -22.65
N LEU A 99 -1.32 0.82 -22.75
CA LEU A 99 -0.32 1.61 -23.46
C LEU A 99 -0.65 1.76 -24.95
N ALA A 100 -1.16 0.70 -25.60
CA ALA A 100 -1.60 0.76 -26.98
C ALA A 100 -2.78 1.73 -27.16
N ASN A 101 -3.75 1.72 -26.25
CA ASN A 101 -4.91 2.62 -26.29
C ASN A 101 -4.50 4.08 -26.01
N ILE A 102 -3.54 4.33 -25.11
CA ILE A 102 -3.02 5.68 -24.86
C ILE A 102 -2.25 6.23 -26.05
N ASN A 103 -1.45 5.40 -26.70
CA ASN A 103 -0.59 5.83 -27.81
C ASN A 103 -1.28 5.71 -29.17
N ALA A 104 -2.46 5.10 -29.24
CA ALA A 104 -3.25 5.07 -30.44
C ALA A 104 -3.63 6.52 -30.80
N PRO A 105 -3.36 6.98 -32.04
CA PRO A 105 -3.94 8.23 -32.49
C PRO A 105 -5.45 8.08 -32.39
N LEU A 106 -6.14 9.06 -31.79
CA LEU A 106 -7.60 9.15 -31.69
C LEU A 106 -8.23 8.73 -33.03
N SER A 107 -8.55 7.46 -33.14
CA SER A 107 -9.13 6.91 -34.36
C SER A 107 -10.58 7.38 -34.36
N ALA A 108 -11.07 7.81 -35.52
CA ALA A 108 -12.39 8.41 -35.65
C ALA A 108 -13.56 7.52 -35.16
N SER A 109 -13.32 6.25 -34.79
CA SER A 109 -14.29 5.35 -34.15
C SER A 109 -14.37 5.47 -32.62
N GLU A 110 -13.45 6.19 -31.98
CA GLU A 110 -13.49 6.54 -30.55
C GLU A 110 -13.75 8.03 -30.33
N ALA A 111 -14.19 8.75 -31.37
CA ALA A 111 -14.87 10.00 -31.15
C ALA A 111 -16.07 9.70 -30.25
N LEU A 112 -15.97 10.10 -28.98
CA LEU A 112 -17.10 10.11 -28.05
C LEU A 112 -18.32 10.60 -28.85
N PRO A 113 -19.45 9.87 -28.82
CA PRO A 113 -20.64 10.31 -29.55
C PRO A 113 -20.87 11.78 -29.20
N ASN A 114 -20.97 12.63 -30.23
CA ASN A 114 -21.14 14.06 -30.05
C ASN A 114 -22.24 14.30 -29.00
N ALA A 115 -22.07 15.28 -28.12
CA ALA A 115 -22.96 15.48 -26.96
C ALA A 115 -24.45 15.50 -27.35
N GLU A 116 -24.76 15.99 -28.56
CA GLU A 116 -26.10 15.96 -29.15
C GLU A 116 -26.66 14.54 -29.35
N THR A 117 -25.85 13.60 -29.84
CA THR A 117 -26.27 12.21 -30.07
C THR A 117 -26.55 11.45 -28.76
N ILE A 118 -25.78 11.75 -27.70
CA ILE A 118 -26.01 11.17 -26.37
C ILE A 118 -27.33 11.70 -25.78
N LEU A 119 -27.58 13.00 -25.92
CA LEU A 119 -28.82 13.63 -25.45
C LEU A 119 -30.04 13.05 -26.16
N GLU A 120 -29.97 12.87 -27.48
CA GLU A 120 -31.06 12.32 -28.27
C GLU A 120 -31.38 10.85 -27.89
N GLU A 121 -30.36 10.06 -27.57
CA GLU A 121 -30.54 8.68 -27.10
C GLU A 121 -31.15 8.61 -25.68
N ILE A 122 -30.76 9.54 -24.79
CA ILE A 122 -31.35 9.67 -23.46
C ILE A 122 -32.82 10.07 -23.57
N GLU A 123 -33.15 11.06 -24.39
CA GLU A 123 -34.53 11.51 -24.60
C GLU A 123 -35.41 10.43 -25.21
N LYS A 124 -34.88 9.65 -26.17
CA LYS A 124 -35.58 8.51 -26.75
C LYS A 124 -35.87 7.42 -25.72
N LYS A 125 -34.86 7.02 -24.93
CA LYS A 125 -35.05 6.05 -23.83
C LYS A 125 -36.06 6.55 -22.80
N GLN A 126 -36.06 7.84 -22.47
CA GLN A 126 -37.06 8.40 -21.55
C GLN A 126 -38.48 8.39 -22.14
N ARG A 127 -38.64 8.72 -23.43
CA ARG A 127 -39.94 8.62 -24.13
C ARG A 127 -40.45 7.20 -24.18
N ASP A 128 -39.60 6.23 -24.52
CA ASP A 128 -39.97 4.82 -24.57
C ASP A 128 -40.38 4.29 -23.18
N LEU A 129 -39.71 4.72 -22.10
CA LEU A 129 -40.09 4.40 -20.73
C LEU A 129 -41.43 5.04 -20.31
N GLN A 130 -41.71 6.27 -20.75
CA GLN A 130 -42.98 6.95 -20.47
C GLN A 130 -44.13 6.31 -21.24
N GLU A 131 -43.91 5.96 -22.50
CA GLU A 131 -44.90 5.28 -23.33
C GLU A 131 -45.18 3.86 -22.83
N SER A 132 -44.15 3.14 -22.35
CA SER A 132 -44.33 1.86 -21.67
C SER A 132 -45.10 1.97 -20.35
N LYS A 133 -45.03 3.09 -19.62
CA LYS A 133 -45.81 3.32 -18.40
C LYS A 133 -47.28 3.66 -18.67
N ASN A 134 -47.58 4.24 -19.84
CA ASN A 134 -48.91 4.70 -20.22
C ASN A 134 -49.71 3.69 -21.06
N LYS A 135 -49.14 2.53 -21.41
CA LYS A 135 -49.88 1.45 -22.09
C LYS A 135 -50.92 0.83 -21.14
N PRO A 136 -52.23 0.85 -21.48
CA PRO A 136 -53.25 0.15 -20.71
C PRO A 136 -53.03 -1.36 -20.89
N GLY A 137 -52.46 -2.00 -19.88
CA GLY A 137 -52.12 -3.43 -19.92
C GLY A 137 -50.81 -3.82 -19.24
N VAL A 138 -50.03 -2.87 -18.68
CA VAL A 138 -48.88 -3.21 -17.82
C VAL A 138 -49.39 -4.06 -16.66
N THR A 139 -49.03 -5.34 -16.65
CA THR A 139 -49.38 -6.31 -15.62
C THR A 139 -48.80 -5.84 -14.30
N THR A 140 -49.61 -5.13 -13.51
CA THR A 140 -49.23 -4.73 -12.16
C THR A 140 -49.07 -6.02 -11.36
N THR A 141 -47.89 -6.24 -10.77
CA THR A 141 -47.66 -7.41 -9.93
C THR A 141 -48.50 -7.30 -8.64
N PRO A 142 -48.92 -8.41 -8.03
CA PRO A 142 -49.68 -8.40 -6.77
C PRO A 142 -49.01 -7.55 -5.67
N LEU A 143 -47.67 -7.52 -5.65
CA LEU A 143 -46.90 -6.69 -4.72
C LEU A 143 -47.04 -5.19 -5.01
N LEU A 144 -47.01 -4.77 -6.27
CA LEU A 144 -47.19 -3.37 -6.65
C LEU A 144 -48.62 -2.88 -6.35
N GLU A 145 -49.62 -3.72 -6.54
CA GLU A 145 -51.01 -3.43 -6.16
C GLU A 145 -51.16 -3.27 -4.65
N PHE A 146 -50.59 -4.20 -3.88
CA PHE A 146 -50.57 -4.13 -2.41
C PHE A 146 -49.91 -2.83 -1.91
N LEU A 147 -48.77 -2.45 -2.47
CA LEU A 147 -48.06 -1.22 -2.10
C LEU A 147 -48.86 0.04 -2.45
N ARG A 148 -49.60 0.04 -3.58
CA ARG A 148 -50.48 1.14 -3.98
C ARG A 148 -51.64 1.29 -2.99
N ARG A 149 -52.34 0.19 -2.69
CA ARG A 149 -53.44 0.15 -1.70
C ARG A 149 -52.98 0.64 -0.32
N LYS A 150 -51.82 0.17 0.15
CA LYS A 150 -51.24 0.59 1.44
C LYS A 150 -50.92 2.09 1.51
N ARG A 151 -50.55 2.72 0.39
CA ARG A 151 -50.33 4.17 0.33
C ARG A 151 -51.65 4.94 0.34
N GLU A 152 -52.67 4.45 -0.34
CA GLU A 152 -54.01 5.06 -0.34
C GLU A 152 -54.66 4.99 1.04
N GLU A 153 -54.61 3.85 1.71
CA GLU A 153 -55.09 3.69 3.09
C GLU A 153 -54.40 4.70 4.03
N LYS A 154 -53.08 4.85 3.94
CA LYS A 154 -52.35 5.87 4.72
C LYS A 154 -52.82 7.29 4.41
N LYS A 155 -53.07 7.62 3.14
CA LYS A 155 -53.60 8.93 2.74
C LYS A 155 -55.01 9.15 3.26
N GLN A 156 -55.88 8.14 3.19
CA GLN A 156 -57.25 8.22 3.70
C GLN A 156 -57.25 8.39 5.22
N VAL A 157 -56.45 7.59 5.94
CA VAL A 157 -56.28 7.74 7.40
C VAL A 157 -55.76 9.13 7.76
N TRP A 158 -54.79 9.66 7.02
CA TRP A 158 -54.29 11.02 7.25
C TRP A 158 -55.37 12.08 6.98
N LYS A 159 -56.13 11.93 5.89
CA LYS A 159 -57.26 12.82 5.58
C LYS A 159 -58.36 12.74 6.65
N SER A 160 -58.79 11.55 7.04
CA SER A 160 -59.81 11.36 8.09
C SER A 160 -59.36 11.92 9.44
N LYS A 161 -58.10 11.74 9.82
CA LYS A 161 -57.54 12.33 11.06
C LYS A 161 -57.51 13.86 11.01
N ASN A 162 -57.18 14.44 9.85
CA ASN A 162 -57.15 15.90 9.70
C ASN A 162 -58.52 16.54 9.46
N TYR A 163 -59.50 15.80 8.91
CA TYR A 163 -60.88 16.27 8.76
C TYR A 163 -61.70 16.09 10.04
N SER A 164 -61.32 15.18 10.95
CA SER A 164 -62.00 14.99 12.23
C SER A 164 -61.66 16.06 13.29
N PHE A 165 -60.75 17.00 12.98
CA PHE A 165 -60.31 18.08 13.86
C PHE A 165 -60.71 19.49 13.35
N LYS A 166 -61.71 19.58 12.46
CA LYS A 166 -62.36 20.83 12.06
C LYS A 166 -63.86 20.77 12.30
#